data_AF-A0A9W4ETL7-F1
#
_entry.id   AF-A0A9W4ETL7-F1
#
_cell.length_a   1.000
_cell.length_b   1.000
_cell.length_c   1.000
_cell.angle_alpha   90.00
_cell.angle_beta   90.00
_cell.angle_gamma   90.00
#
_symmetry.space_group_name_H-M   'P 1'
#
loop_
_entity.id
_entity.type
_entity.pdbx_description
1 polymer ?
#
loop_
_entity_poly.entity_id
_entity_poly.type
_entity_poly.pdbx_seq_one_letter_code
_entity_poly.pdbx_strand_id
1 'polypeptide(L)'
;MSDVEFQTKVEQSLATFSRRSTDDELGVEEFISTFRYCQLNTANIEDYQDLLRLVKRRETELNIPENHMFYLSVIPEVFDVIALNIKESGLWATKGLNRLIIEKPFGYHVTSAREFNGKMIEDFDETDICYINHYL
;
A
#
# COMPACT_ATOMS: atom_id res chain seq x y z
N MET A 1 -9.23 -1.45 -14.46
CA MET A 1 -9.92 -2.56 -13.80
C MET A 1 -10.97 -1.95 -12.88
N SER A 2 -12.15 -2.54 -12.79
CA SER A 2 -13.21 -2.15 -11.86
C SER A 2 -13.01 -2.81 -10.49
N ASP A 3 -13.74 -2.34 -9.48
CA ASP A 3 -13.77 -2.97 -8.14
C ASP A 3 -14.20 -4.43 -8.23
N VAL A 4 -15.22 -4.75 -9.03
CA VAL A 4 -15.73 -6.12 -9.22
C VAL A 4 -14.65 -7.03 -9.79
N GLU A 5 -13.98 -6.59 -10.86
CA GLU A 5 -12.89 -7.37 -11.47
C GLU A 5 -11.73 -7.59 -10.50
N PHE A 6 -11.42 -6.61 -9.65
CA PHE A 6 -10.38 -6.76 -8.64
C PHE A 6 -10.79 -7.74 -7.53
N GLN A 7 -12.02 -7.62 -7.03
CA GLN A 7 -12.58 -8.50 -6.01
C GLN A 7 -12.61 -9.96 -6.47
N THR A 8 -12.99 -10.22 -7.73
CA THR A 8 -12.92 -11.57 -8.32
C THR A 8 -11.49 -12.12 -8.33
N LYS A 9 -10.46 -11.28 -8.59
CA LYS A 9 -9.06 -11.73 -8.50
C LYS A 9 -8.63 -12.04 -7.07
N VAL A 10 -9.10 -11.28 -6.09
CA VAL A 10 -8.85 -11.53 -4.67
C VAL A 10 -9.46 -12.87 -4.27
N GLU A 11 -10.72 -13.12 -4.64
CA GLU A 11 -11.42 -14.38 -4.41
C GLU A 11 -10.67 -15.58 -4.98
N GLN A 12 -10.27 -15.51 -6.26
CA GLN A 12 -9.49 -16.56 -6.92
C GLN A 12 -8.14 -16.80 -6.24
N SER A 13 -7.50 -15.73 -5.75
CA SER A 13 -6.23 -15.82 -5.03
C SER A 13 -6.40 -16.51 -3.68
N LEU A 14 -7.47 -16.21 -2.95
CA LEU A 14 -7.79 -16.88 -1.69
C LEU A 14 -8.06 -18.37 -1.92
N ALA A 15 -8.86 -18.73 -2.92
CA ALA A 15 -9.16 -20.13 -3.25
C ALA A 15 -7.90 -20.93 -3.64
N THR A 16 -6.91 -20.28 -4.27
CA THR A 16 -5.69 -20.94 -4.76
C THR A 16 -4.59 -21.04 -3.70
N PHE A 17 -4.40 -19.99 -2.90
CA PHE A 17 -3.21 -19.83 -2.06
C PHE A 17 -3.49 -19.85 -0.55
N SER A 18 -4.76 -19.75 -0.11
CA SER A 18 -5.10 -19.84 1.31
C SER A 18 -4.80 -21.24 1.85
N ARG A 19 -4.11 -21.30 2.99
CA ARG A 19 -3.90 -22.55 3.74
C ARG A 19 -4.99 -22.80 4.78
N ARG A 20 -5.89 -21.83 4.97
CA ARG A 20 -7.05 -21.93 5.87
C ARG A 20 -8.28 -22.25 5.04
N SER A 21 -9.18 -23.06 5.59
CA SER A 21 -10.44 -23.34 4.91
C SER A 21 -11.27 -22.06 4.82
N THR A 22 -11.88 -21.85 3.65
CA THR A 22 -12.78 -20.74 3.34
C THR A 22 -14.23 -21.16 3.52
N ASP A 23 -14.49 -22.02 4.52
CA ASP A 23 -15.81 -22.63 4.74
C ASP A 23 -16.86 -21.62 5.26
N ASP A 24 -16.39 -20.49 5.79
CA ASP A 24 -17.23 -19.35 6.14
C ASP A 24 -17.40 -18.43 4.92
N GLU A 25 -18.34 -18.80 4.04
CA GLU A 25 -18.62 -18.05 2.82
C GLU A 25 -19.01 -16.59 3.11
N LEU A 26 -19.77 -16.35 4.19
CA LEU A 26 -20.22 -15.00 4.57
C LEU A 26 -19.04 -14.12 5.02
N GLY A 27 -18.14 -14.66 5.85
CA GLY A 27 -16.94 -13.94 6.27
C GLY A 27 -15.98 -13.65 5.12
N VAL A 28 -15.87 -14.56 4.16
CA VAL A 28 -15.04 -14.37 2.95
C VAL A 28 -15.63 -13.29 2.04
N GLU A 29 -16.94 -13.30 1.82
CA GLU A 29 -17.62 -12.27 1.04
C GLU A 29 -17.49 -10.88 1.68
N GLU A 30 -17.69 -10.78 3.00
CA GLU A 30 -17.49 -9.52 3.74
C GLU A 30 -16.05 -9.02 3.60
N PHE A 31 -15.05 -9.89 3.76
CA PHE A 31 -13.64 -9.56 3.57
C PHE A 31 -13.36 -9.04 2.15
N ILE A 32 -13.80 -9.75 1.12
CA ILE A 32 -13.59 -9.34 -0.29
C ILE A 32 -14.28 -7.99 -0.56
N SER A 33 -15.47 -7.77 0.01
CA SER A 33 -16.23 -6.52 -0.16
C SER A 33 -15.50 -5.28 0.39
N THR A 34 -14.47 -5.45 1.22
CA THR A 34 -13.66 -4.34 1.74
C THR A 34 -12.66 -3.80 0.70
N PHE A 35 -12.27 -4.61 -0.29
CA PHE A 35 -11.27 -4.26 -1.29
C PHE A 35 -11.81 -3.26 -2.32
N ARG A 36 -10.98 -2.27 -2.65
CA ARG A 36 -11.24 -1.29 -3.71
C ARG A 36 -10.02 -1.20 -4.61
N TYR A 37 -10.24 -0.92 -5.89
CA TYR A 37 -9.20 -0.70 -6.87
C TYR A 37 -9.17 0.75 -7.32
N CYS A 38 -7.98 1.33 -7.35
CA CYS A 38 -7.72 2.64 -7.93
C CYS A 38 -6.63 2.48 -8.99
N GLN A 39 -6.93 2.89 -10.22
CA GLN A 39 -5.90 2.96 -11.25
C GLN A 39 -4.99 4.14 -10.94
N LEU A 40 -3.68 3.89 -10.89
CA LEU A 40 -2.70 4.89 -10.52
C LEU A 40 -1.46 4.76 -11.38
N ASN A 41 -1.06 5.86 -12.02
CA ASN A 41 0.25 6.04 -12.61
C ASN A 41 1.19 6.63 -11.55
N THR A 42 2.30 5.95 -11.29
CA THR A 42 3.21 6.29 -10.18
C THR A 42 3.79 7.70 -10.31
N ALA A 43 3.89 8.24 -11.52
CA ALA A 43 4.43 9.57 -11.81
C ALA A 43 3.37 10.67 -11.94
N ASN A 44 2.08 10.35 -11.75
CA ASN A 44 0.97 11.31 -11.92
C ASN A 44 0.37 11.70 -10.56
N ILE A 45 0.62 12.92 -10.08
CA ILE A 45 0.18 13.36 -8.75
C ILE A 45 -1.35 13.37 -8.60
N GLU A 46 -2.07 13.70 -9.67
CA GLU A 46 -3.53 13.72 -9.71
C GLU A 46 -4.12 12.35 -9.36
N ASP A 47 -3.50 11.25 -9.81
CA ASP A 47 -3.95 9.89 -9.50
C ASP A 47 -3.84 9.58 -7.99
N TYR A 48 -2.85 10.16 -7.30
CA TYR A 48 -2.73 10.02 -5.84
C TYR A 48 -3.78 10.85 -5.10
N GLN A 49 -4.15 12.01 -5.63
CA GLN A 49 -5.27 12.79 -5.08
C GLN A 49 -6.60 12.07 -5.26
N ASP A 50 -6.77 11.34 -6.37
CA ASP A 50 -7.91 10.47 -6.61
C ASP A 50 -7.93 9.31 -5.60
N LEU A 51 -6.78 8.69 -5.36
CA LEU A 51 -6.60 7.69 -4.31
C LEU A 51 -6.93 8.24 -2.93
N LEU A 52 -6.47 9.44 -2.57
CA LEU A 52 -6.79 10.09 -1.29
C LEU A 52 -8.30 10.27 -1.11
N ARG A 53 -9.02 10.69 -2.16
CA ARG A 53 -10.48 10.83 -2.10
C ARG A 53 -11.17 9.49 -1.88
N LEU A 54 -10.67 8.42 -2.52
CA LEU A 54 -11.16 7.06 -2.29
C LEU A 54 -10.92 6.61 -0.85
N VAL A 55 -9.71 6.79 -0.32
CA VAL A 55 -9.35 6.42 1.06
C VAL A 55 -10.26 7.12 2.06
N LYS A 56 -10.37 8.46 2.01
CA LYS A 56 -11.23 9.25 2.92
C LYS A 56 -12.69 8.84 2.87
N ARG A 57 -13.20 8.53 1.67
CA ARG A 57 -14.56 8.01 1.51
C ARG A 57 -14.72 6.67 2.24
N ARG A 58 -13.78 5.74 2.07
CA ARG A 58 -13.82 4.42 2.72
C ARG A 58 -13.69 4.50 4.23
N GLU A 59 -12.85 5.39 4.74
CA GLU A 59 -12.72 5.64 6.18
C GLU A 59 -14.06 6.08 6.79
N THR A 60 -14.75 6.99 6.11
CA THR A 60 -16.08 7.47 6.51
C THR A 60 -17.13 6.36 6.42
N GLU A 61 -17.17 5.62 5.31
CA GLU A 61 -18.13 4.53 5.08
C GLU A 61 -17.98 3.38 6.09
N LEU A 62 -16.74 3.06 6.47
CA LEU A 62 -16.44 1.98 7.42
C LEU A 62 -16.37 2.45 8.88
N ASN A 63 -16.42 3.77 9.11
CA ASN A 63 -16.26 4.40 10.43
C ASN A 63 -14.99 3.91 11.15
N ILE A 64 -13.85 3.96 10.46
CA ILE A 64 -12.53 3.54 10.95
C ILE A 64 -11.62 4.75 11.18
N PRO A 65 -10.62 4.65 12.09
CA PRO A 65 -9.63 5.69 12.26
C PRO A 65 -8.78 5.88 10.99
N GLU A 66 -8.22 7.07 10.83
CA GLU A 66 -7.39 7.47 9.69
C GLU A 66 -5.98 6.82 9.73
N ASN A 67 -5.88 5.50 9.92
CA ASN A 67 -4.58 4.81 9.92
C ASN A 67 -4.27 4.34 8.50
N HIS A 68 -3.14 4.77 7.94
CA HIS A 68 -2.73 4.39 6.59
C HIS A 68 -1.51 3.47 6.61
N MET A 69 -1.55 2.43 5.78
CA MET A 69 -0.42 1.53 5.57
C MET A 69 -0.21 1.33 4.08
N PHE A 70 0.96 1.70 3.60
CA PHE A 70 1.34 1.63 2.18
C PHE A 70 2.27 0.43 1.99
N TYR A 71 1.78 -0.61 1.30
CA TYR A 71 2.60 -1.76 0.92
C TYR A 71 3.11 -1.58 -0.51
N LEU A 72 4.40 -1.33 -0.67
CA LEU A 72 5.01 -1.08 -1.97
C LEU A 72 5.58 -2.36 -2.58
N SER A 73 4.70 -3.13 -3.24
CA SER A 73 5.07 -4.31 -4.03
C SER A 73 5.42 -3.93 -5.47
N VAL A 74 6.40 -3.04 -5.64
CA VAL A 74 6.83 -2.47 -6.93
C VAL A 74 8.34 -2.61 -7.11
N ILE A 75 8.84 -2.29 -8.31
CA ILE A 75 10.29 -2.28 -8.59
C ILE A 75 10.99 -1.11 -7.86
N PRO A 76 12.26 -1.25 -7.46
CA PRO A 76 12.94 -0.22 -6.67
C PRO A 76 13.06 1.14 -7.34
N GLU A 77 13.14 1.17 -8.67
CA GLU A 77 13.40 2.35 -9.47
C GLU A 77 12.26 3.39 -9.40
N VAL A 78 11.06 2.97 -8.98
CA VAL A 78 9.90 3.87 -8.83
C VAL A 78 9.63 4.31 -7.40
N PHE A 79 10.38 3.81 -6.40
CA PHE A 79 10.13 4.12 -4.99
C PHE A 79 10.21 5.61 -4.70
N ASP A 80 11.27 6.29 -5.13
CA ASP A 80 11.48 7.72 -4.88
C ASP A 80 10.28 8.55 -5.37
N VAL A 81 9.75 8.21 -6.56
CA VAL A 81 8.61 8.91 -7.17
C VAL A 81 7.33 8.64 -6.39
N ILE A 82 7.12 7.40 -5.94
CA ILE A 82 5.95 7.01 -5.15
C ILE A 82 5.99 7.68 -3.78
N ALA A 83 7.14 7.63 -3.09
CA ALA A 83 7.37 8.26 -1.79
C ALA A 83 7.00 9.74 -1.81
N LEU A 84 7.56 10.48 -2.77
CA LEU A 84 7.29 11.90 -2.95
C LEU A 84 5.80 12.15 -3.21
N ASN A 85 5.18 11.41 -4.14
CA ASN A 85 3.77 11.61 -4.46
C ASN A 85 2.83 11.24 -3.31
N ILE A 86 3.16 10.24 -2.48
CA ILE A 86 2.39 9.93 -1.26
C ILE A 86 2.40 11.11 -0.29
N LYS A 87 3.54 11.80 -0.13
CA LYS A 87 3.61 13.00 0.72
C LYS A 87 2.86 14.18 0.11
N GLU A 88 3.20 14.54 -1.12
CA GLU A 88 2.68 15.74 -1.79
C GLU A 88 1.17 15.66 -2.06
N SER A 89 0.62 14.46 -2.26
CA SER A 89 -0.82 14.27 -2.41
C SER A 89 -1.59 14.43 -1.10
N GLY A 90 -0.92 14.39 0.05
CA GLY A 90 -1.53 14.39 1.38
C GLY A 90 -1.99 13.01 1.85
N LEU A 91 -1.65 11.92 1.16
CA LEU A 91 -1.89 10.55 1.63
C LEU A 91 -1.13 10.23 2.92
N TRP A 92 0.04 10.85 3.13
CA TRP A 92 0.76 10.74 4.40
C TRP A 92 0.22 11.67 5.50
N ALA A 93 -0.61 12.67 5.16
CA ALA A 93 -1.06 13.67 6.12
C ALA A 93 -2.32 13.20 6.87
N THR A 94 -2.13 12.31 7.85
CA THR A 94 -3.20 11.76 8.69
C THR A 94 -3.03 12.12 10.17
N LYS A 95 -4.12 12.04 10.94
CA LYS A 95 -4.13 12.08 12.41
C LYS A 95 -3.79 10.73 13.05
N GLY A 96 -3.89 9.64 12.28
CA GLY A 96 -3.60 8.29 12.72
C GLY A 96 -2.14 7.89 12.54
N LEU A 97 -1.89 6.58 12.55
CA LEU A 97 -0.59 5.99 12.24
C LEU A 97 -0.38 5.91 10.75
N ASN A 98 0.84 6.21 10.30
CA ASN A 98 1.32 5.87 8.97
C ASN A 98 2.35 4.76 9.04
N ARG A 99 2.31 3.87 8.05
CA ARG A 99 3.35 2.84 7.86
C ARG A 99 3.70 2.72 6.38
N LEU A 100 4.99 2.66 6.10
CA LEU A 100 5.50 2.39 4.75
C LEU A 100 6.22 1.05 4.74
N ILE A 101 5.66 0.07 4.03
CA ILE A 101 6.21 -1.28 3.91
C ILE A 101 6.91 -1.41 2.57
N ILE A 102 8.19 -1.78 2.61
CA ILE A 102 9.07 -1.84 1.44
C ILE A 102 9.64 -3.23 1.29
N GLU A 103 9.50 -3.79 0.09
CA GLU A 103 10.11 -5.06 -0.29
C GLU A 103 11.54 -4.89 -0.80
N LYS A 104 12.33 -5.94 -0.62
CA LYS A 104 13.69 -6.02 -1.18
C LYS A 104 13.65 -6.03 -2.71
N PRO A 105 14.70 -5.57 -3.41
CA PRO A 105 16.00 -5.16 -2.89
C PRO A 105 16.09 -3.68 -2.49
N PHE A 106 16.78 -3.40 -1.38
CA PHE A 106 17.06 -2.04 -0.89
C PHE A 106 18.33 -1.46 -1.54
N GLY A 107 18.49 -1.64 -2.84
CA GLY A 107 19.74 -1.40 -3.58
C GLY A 107 20.57 -2.67 -3.81
N TYR A 108 21.47 -2.61 -4.79
CA TYR A 108 22.25 -3.75 -5.26
C TYR A 108 23.64 -3.85 -4.62
N HIS A 109 24.16 -2.73 -4.12
CA HIS A 109 25.44 -2.60 -3.40
C HIS A 109 25.32 -1.64 -2.21
N VAL A 110 26.31 -1.64 -1.31
CA VAL A 110 26.32 -0.82 -0.09
C VAL A 110 26.10 0.67 -0.38
N THR A 111 26.70 1.20 -1.46
CA THR A 111 26.52 2.61 -1.85
C THR A 111 25.08 2.91 -2.25
N SER A 112 24.51 2.13 -3.17
CA SER A 112 23.12 2.30 -3.61
C SER A 112 22.12 2.10 -2.46
N ALA A 113 22.43 1.22 -1.50
CA ALA A 113 21.58 0.99 -0.34
C ALA A 113 21.59 2.16 0.64
N ARG A 114 22.75 2.80 0.84
CA ARG A 114 22.85 4.02 1.64
C ARG A 114 22.15 5.19 0.98
N GLU A 115 22.27 5.33 -0.34
CA GLU A 115 21.56 6.36 -1.11
C GLU A 115 20.04 6.16 -1.01
N PHE A 116 19.58 4.93 -1.19
CA PHE A 116 18.17 4.57 -1.03
C PHE A 116 17.66 4.92 0.37
N ASN A 117 18.31 4.42 1.43
CA ASN A 117 17.90 4.74 2.79
C ASN A 117 17.95 6.24 3.09
N GLY A 118 18.98 6.94 2.61
CA GLY A 118 19.12 8.38 2.78
C GLY A 118 17.91 9.15 2.27
N LYS A 119 17.46 8.85 1.05
CA LYS A 119 16.25 9.48 0.49
C LYS A 119 14.99 9.14 1.27
N MET A 120 14.86 7.88 1.70
CA MET A 120 13.68 7.44 2.45
C MET A 120 13.53 8.17 3.80
N ILE A 121 14.63 8.39 4.53
CA ILE A 121 14.61 9.08 5.83
C ILE A 121 14.54 10.61 5.71
N GLU A 122 14.84 11.17 4.53
CA GLU A 122 14.53 12.58 4.23
C GLU A 122 13.01 12.78 4.17
N ASP A 123 12.30 11.77 3.65
CA ASP A 123 10.88 11.87 3.41
C ASP A 123 10.00 11.37 4.56
N PHE A 124 10.43 10.33 5.26
CA PHE A 124 9.66 9.66 6.30
C PHE A 124 10.48 9.46 7.58
N ASP A 125 9.81 9.37 8.73
CA ASP A 125 10.46 8.93 9.95
C ASP A 125 10.86 7.45 9.80
N GLU A 126 12.10 7.10 10.13
CA GLU A 126 12.61 5.72 10.05
C GLU A 126 11.73 4.74 10.84
N THR A 127 11.12 5.20 11.94
CA THR A 127 10.23 4.37 12.77
C THR A 127 8.91 4.02 12.09
N ASP A 128 8.51 4.73 11.03
CA ASP A 128 7.33 4.45 10.22
C ASP A 128 7.62 3.51 9.04
N ILE A 129 8.90 3.25 8.75
CA ILE A 129 9.33 2.39 7.63
C ILE A 129 9.55 0.95 8.12
N CYS A 130 8.88 0.01 7.46
CA CYS A 130 9.03 -1.42 7.67
C CYS A 130 9.69 -2.06 6.44
N TYR A 131 10.98 -2.37 6.57
CA TYR A 131 11.73 -3.13 5.57
C TYR A 131 11.41 -4.62 5.68
N ILE A 132 10.73 -5.19 4.69
CA ILE A 132 10.37 -6.61 4.71
C ILE A 132 11.59 -7.48 4.42
N ASN A 133 11.82 -8.41 5.34
CA ASN A 133 12.65 -9.58 5.14
C ASN A 133 11.87 -10.80 5.61
N HIS A 134 11.34 -11.59 4.68
CA HIS A 134 10.48 -12.74 5.00
C HIS A 134 11.16 -13.88 5.79
N TYR A 135 12.46 -13.76 6.09
CA TYR A 135 13.17 -14.66 6.99
C TYR A 135 13.11 -14.23 8.47
N LEU A 136 12.71 -12.99 8.75
CA LEU A 136 12.49 -12.45 10.10
C LEU A 136 11.01 -12.60 10.48
#